data_AF-A0A8D2INZ8-F1
#
_entry.id   AF-A0A8D2INZ8-F1
#
_cell.length_a   1.000
_cell.length_b   1.000
_cell.length_c   1.000
_cell.angle_alpha   90.00
_cell.angle_beta   90.00
_cell.angle_gamma   90.00
#
_symmetry.space_group_name_H-M   'P 1'
#
loop_
_entity.id
_entity.type
_entity.pdbx_description
1 polymer ?
#
loop_
_entity_poly.entity_id
_entity_poly.type
_entity_poly.pdbx_seq_one_letter_code
_entity_poly.pdbx_strand_id
1 'polypeptide(L)'
;MDRHNLARIFGPTLVGHGTPNPTPLAIMEDTPRQCLVVSHLLALPLKFWRRFVGEEQENLVPSAQKPNVTYEQGELDGVFWGGRKLRDCIGTATFPPS
;
A
#
# COMPACT_ATOMS: atom_id res chain seq x y z
N MET A 1 -2.56 25.75 -7.29
CA MET A 1 -1.31 25.17 -7.83
C MET A 1 -1.54 24.82 -9.28
N ASP A 2 -0.66 25.24 -10.19
CA ASP A 2 -0.78 24.91 -11.61
C ASP A 2 -0.23 23.50 -11.91
N ARG A 3 -0.61 22.96 -13.07
CA ARG A 3 -0.21 21.62 -13.51
C ARG A 3 1.30 21.46 -13.67
N HIS A 4 2.01 22.50 -14.05
CA HIS A 4 3.45 22.45 -14.29
C HIS A 4 4.26 22.37 -12.98
N ASN A 5 3.81 23.06 -11.94
CA ASN A 5 4.39 22.99 -10.61
C ASN A 5 4.12 21.64 -9.96
N LEU A 6 2.92 21.11 -10.12
CA LEU A 6 2.62 19.73 -9.67
C LEU A 6 3.49 18.72 -10.42
N ALA A 7 3.65 18.86 -11.73
CA ALA A 7 4.50 17.98 -12.52
C ALA A 7 5.97 17.99 -12.09
N ARG A 8 6.53 19.14 -11.69
CA ARG A 8 7.91 19.22 -11.19
C ARG A 8 8.10 18.54 -9.85
N ILE A 9 7.13 18.67 -8.94
CA ILE A 9 7.19 18.07 -7.60
C ILE A 9 6.98 16.56 -7.67
N PHE A 10 6.01 16.11 -8.47
CA PHE A 10 5.62 14.70 -8.53
C PHE A 10 6.32 13.90 -9.61
N GLY A 11 7.01 14.53 -10.58
CA GLY A 11 7.78 13.86 -11.62
C GLY A 11 8.76 12.83 -11.04
N PRO A 12 9.73 13.26 -10.22
CA PRO A 12 10.69 12.33 -9.62
C PRO A 12 10.04 11.28 -8.70
N THR A 13 9.00 11.69 -7.97
CA THR A 13 8.37 10.85 -6.94
C THR A 13 7.49 9.74 -7.52
N LEU A 14 6.74 10.01 -8.58
CA LEU A 14 5.81 9.03 -9.18
C LEU A 14 6.42 8.23 -10.32
N VAL A 15 7.30 8.85 -11.12
CA VAL A 15 7.87 8.21 -12.32
C VAL A 15 9.16 7.47 -11.98
N GLY A 16 10.04 8.08 -11.15
CA GLY A 16 11.32 7.50 -10.78
C GLY A 16 12.25 7.24 -11.97
N HIS A 17 13.18 6.31 -11.80
CA HIS A 17 14.18 5.94 -12.81
C HIS A 17 14.08 4.46 -13.17
N GLY A 18 14.55 4.10 -14.38
CA GLY A 18 14.52 2.71 -14.86
C GLY A 18 15.48 1.76 -14.14
N THR A 19 16.39 2.30 -13.33
CA THR A 19 17.35 1.53 -12.52
C THR A 19 17.35 2.03 -11.07
N PRO A 20 17.69 1.16 -10.09
CA PRO A 20 17.73 1.56 -8.68
C PRO A 20 18.89 2.51 -8.33
N ASN A 21 19.93 2.58 -9.16
CA ASN A 21 21.07 3.47 -8.99
C ASN A 21 21.42 4.16 -10.33
N PRO A 22 20.66 5.19 -10.72
CA PRO A 22 20.90 5.91 -11.97
C PRO A 22 22.16 6.78 -11.86
N THR A 23 22.85 6.97 -12.98
CA THR A 23 23.99 7.90 -13.03
C THR A 23 23.50 9.35 -12.94
N PRO A 24 24.32 10.31 -12.47
CA PRO A 24 23.93 11.71 -12.42
C PRO A 24 23.46 12.27 -13.77
N LEU A 25 24.10 11.84 -14.86
CA LEU A 25 23.71 12.21 -16.22
C LEU A 25 22.30 11.69 -16.55
N ALA A 26 22.02 10.41 -16.27
CA ALA A 26 20.69 9.84 -16.47
C ALA A 26 19.62 10.58 -15.66
N ILE A 27 19.92 10.95 -14.41
CA ILE A 27 19.00 11.75 -13.58
C ILE A 27 18.68 13.09 -14.24
N MET A 28 19.71 13.80 -14.75
CA MET A 28 19.53 15.09 -15.44
C MET A 28 18.68 14.96 -16.70
N GLU A 29 18.85 13.89 -17.46
CA GLU A 29 18.07 13.64 -18.68
C GLU A 29 16.62 13.19 -18.40
N ASP A 30 16.42 12.40 -17.35
CA ASP A 30 15.11 11.85 -17.00
C ASP A 30 14.21 12.88 -16.32
N THR A 31 14.75 13.72 -15.44
CA THR A 31 13.99 14.72 -14.68
C THR A 31 13.00 15.55 -15.53
N PRO A 32 13.39 16.14 -16.67
CA PRO A 32 12.44 16.87 -17.52
C PRO A 32 11.40 15.94 -18.16
N ARG A 33 11.76 14.71 -18.53
CA ARG A 33 10.82 13.73 -19.11
C ARG A 33 9.77 13.29 -18.08
N GLN A 34 10.17 13.08 -16.84
CA GLN A 34 9.27 12.74 -15.73
C GLN A 34 8.22 13.85 -15.51
N CYS A 35 8.63 15.12 -15.60
CA CYS A 35 7.69 16.24 -15.53
C CYS A 35 6.65 16.19 -16.67
N LEU A 36 7.08 15.86 -17.89
CA LEU A 36 6.15 15.73 -19.02
C LEU A 36 5.15 14.59 -18.79
N VAL A 37 5.61 13.43 -18.32
CA VAL A 37 4.74 12.28 -18.00
C VAL A 37 3.65 12.69 -17.01
N VAL A 38 4.00 13.34 -15.90
CA VAL A 38 3.02 13.77 -14.90
C VAL A 38 2.11 14.87 -15.45
N SER A 39 2.63 15.81 -16.26
CA SER A 39 1.80 16.82 -16.89
C SER A 39 0.76 16.20 -17.84
N HIS A 40 1.13 15.17 -18.60
CA HIS A 40 0.19 14.43 -19.46
C HIS A 40 -0.81 13.61 -18.65
N LEU A 41 -0.36 12.97 -17.56
CA LEU A 41 -1.22 12.23 -16.64
C LEU A 41 -2.31 13.13 -16.05
N LEU A 42 -1.92 14.32 -15.57
CA LEU A 42 -2.84 15.31 -15.00
C LEU A 42 -3.73 15.99 -16.07
N ALA A 43 -3.39 15.89 -17.36
CA ALA A 43 -4.21 16.40 -18.44
C ALA A 43 -5.36 15.45 -18.83
N LEU A 44 -5.35 14.20 -18.34
CA LEU A 44 -6.42 13.26 -18.63
C LEU A 44 -7.76 13.76 -18.05
N PRO A 45 -8.88 13.63 -18.80
CA PRO A 45 -10.18 14.10 -18.34
C PRO A 45 -10.59 13.45 -17.02
N LEU A 46 -11.27 14.19 -16.13
CA LEU A 46 -11.74 13.65 -14.84
C LEU A 46 -12.58 12.37 -14.98
N LYS A 47 -13.39 12.29 -16.05
CA LYS A 47 -14.18 11.09 -16.39
C LYS A 47 -13.35 9.82 -16.61
N PHE A 48 -12.08 9.95 -17.02
CA PHE A 48 -11.17 8.82 -17.16
C PHE A 48 -10.82 8.27 -15.77
N TRP A 49 -10.44 9.16 -14.85
CA TRP A 49 -10.02 8.81 -13.49
C TRP A 49 -11.16 8.24 -12.63
N ARG A 50 -12.39 8.73 -12.78
CA ARG A 50 -13.57 8.24 -12.06
C ARG A 50 -13.86 6.74 -12.24
N ARG A 51 -13.30 6.10 -13.27
CA ARG A 51 -13.44 4.66 -13.48
C ARG A 51 -12.59 3.82 -12.52
N PHE A 52 -11.53 4.43 -11.97
CA PHE A 52 -10.57 3.78 -11.08
C PHE A 52 -10.80 4.15 -9.61
N VAL A 53 -11.38 5.32 -9.37
CA VAL A 53 -11.83 5.75 -8.05
C VAL A 53 -13.24 5.19 -7.87
N GLY A 54 -13.36 4.00 -7.31
CA GLY A 54 -14.65 3.34 -7.15
C GLY A 54 -15.64 4.18 -6.34
N GLU A 55 -16.92 4.18 -6.75
CA GLU A 55 -18.04 4.47 -5.84
C GLU A 55 -18.34 3.24 -4.97
N GLU A 56 -17.32 2.52 -4.47
CA GLU A 56 -17.53 1.30 -3.69
C GLU A 56 -16.78 1.30 -2.34
N GLN A 57 -17.62 1.37 -1.29
CA GLN A 57 -17.42 0.88 0.07
C GLN A 57 -16.61 1.72 1.05
N GLU A 58 -17.09 2.93 1.31
CA GLU A 58 -17.01 3.49 2.65
C GLU A 58 -17.91 2.63 3.57
N ASN A 59 -17.34 1.71 4.37
CA ASN A 59 -17.99 0.90 5.43
C ASN A 59 -18.56 -0.50 5.10
N LEU A 60 -17.88 -1.36 4.35
CA LEU A 60 -18.00 -2.80 4.65
C LEU A 60 -16.79 -3.23 5.48
N VAL A 61 -16.93 -3.12 6.82
CA VAL A 61 -16.28 -4.09 7.69
C VAL A 61 -16.67 -5.46 7.10
N PRO A 62 -15.73 -6.39 6.88
CA PRO A 62 -16.10 -7.78 6.63
C PRO A 62 -16.83 -8.24 7.88
N SER A 63 -18.16 -8.09 7.91
CA SER A 63 -19.01 -8.86 8.80
C SER A 63 -18.66 -10.29 8.45
N ALA A 64 -17.88 -10.92 9.34
CA ALA A 64 -17.59 -12.33 9.24
C ALA A 64 -18.90 -13.03 8.94
N GLN A 65 -19.04 -13.53 7.72
CA GLN A 65 -20.08 -14.48 7.38
C GLN A 65 -19.89 -15.61 8.39
N LYS A 66 -20.75 -15.66 9.40
CA LYS A 66 -20.82 -16.83 10.27
C LYS A 66 -21.25 -17.96 9.35
N PRO A 67 -20.41 -18.97 9.07
CA PRO A 67 -20.95 -20.18 8.49
C PRO A 67 -21.91 -20.73 9.55
N ASN A 68 -23.19 -20.84 9.17
CA ASN A 68 -24.22 -21.56 9.91
C ASN A 68 -23.79 -23.03 9.97
N VAL A 69 -22.94 -23.33 10.94
CA VAL A 69 -22.61 -24.68 11.35
C VAL A 69 -23.34 -24.89 12.67
N THR A 70 -24.38 -25.71 12.60
CA THR A 70 -25.00 -26.33 13.76
C THR A 70 -23.93 -27.19 14.43
N TYR A 71 -23.33 -26.69 15.50
CA TYR A 71 -22.49 -27.48 16.37
C TYR A 71 -23.36 -28.03 17.49
N GLU A 72 -23.56 -29.34 17.48
CA GLU A 72 -24.11 -30.09 18.61
C GLU A 72 -23.25 -29.79 19.85
N GLN A 73 -23.89 -29.29 20.91
CA GLN A 73 -23.26 -29.02 22.20
C GLN A 73 -22.77 -30.34 22.83
N GLY A 74 -21.48 -30.60 22.68
CA GLY A 74 -20.72 -31.53 23.51
C GLY A 74 -19.90 -30.74 24.54
N GLU A 75 -20.47 -30.62 25.73
CA GLU A 75 -19.81 -30.34 27.01
C GLU A 75 -18.44 -31.07 27.09
N LEU A 76 -17.40 -30.40 27.63
CA LEU A 76 -16.42 -30.93 28.60
C LEU A 76 -15.28 -29.91 28.78
N ASP A 77 -15.41 -29.12 29.85
CA ASP A 77 -14.35 -28.69 30.78
C ASP A 77 -13.10 -27.95 30.26
N GLY A 78 -13.30 -26.65 30.04
CA GLY A 78 -12.54 -25.62 30.75
C GLY A 78 -11.05 -25.44 30.47
N VAL A 79 -10.70 -24.53 29.55
CA VAL A 79 -9.69 -23.48 29.81
C VAL A 79 -9.99 -22.25 28.91
N PHE A 80 -10.23 -21.11 29.53
CA PHE A 80 -10.36 -19.80 28.88
C PHE A 80 -9.01 -19.07 28.95
N TRP A 81 -8.36 -18.79 27.81
CA TRP A 81 -7.31 -17.76 27.73
C TRP A 81 -7.53 -16.89 26.51
N GLY A 82 -8.27 -15.79 26.73
CA GLY A 82 -8.46 -14.73 25.76
C GLY A 82 -7.20 -13.93 25.45
N GLY A 83 -7.26 -13.26 24.30
CA GLY A 83 -6.60 -11.98 24.02
C GLY A 83 -5.08 -11.95 24.03
N ARG A 84 -4.45 -11.97 22.85
CA ARG A 84 -3.05 -11.53 22.70
C ARG A 84 -2.95 -10.23 21.90
N LYS A 85 -2.62 -9.18 22.63
CA LYS A 85 -2.13 -7.88 22.17
C LYS A 85 -0.75 -8.10 21.52
N LEU A 86 -0.57 -7.62 20.29
CA LEU A 86 0.70 -7.67 19.57
C LEU A 86 1.65 -6.58 20.14
N ARG A 87 2.60 -6.99 20.97
CA ARG A 87 3.84 -6.28 21.27
C ARG A 87 4.81 -7.31 21.83
N ASP A 88 6.10 -7.11 21.53
CA ASP A 88 7.27 -7.85 22.02
C ASP A 88 7.86 -8.86 21.01
N CYS A 89 8.57 -8.32 20.01
CA CYS A 89 9.72 -8.99 19.42
C CYS A 89 10.94 -8.08 19.62
N ILE A 90 11.55 -8.17 20.81
CA ILE A 90 12.89 -7.65 21.13
C ILE A 90 13.75 -8.84 21.57
N GLY A 91 14.88 -9.05 20.87
CA GLY A 91 15.99 -9.92 21.25
C GLY A 91 15.70 -11.43 21.13
N THR A 92 16.61 -12.33 20.81
CA THR A 92 18.07 -12.29 20.77
C THR A 92 18.47 -13.54 19.97
N ALA A 93 19.16 -13.40 18.83
CA ALA A 93 19.68 -14.56 18.10
C ALA A 93 21.02 -14.97 18.72
N THR A 94 20.99 -15.91 19.65
CA THR A 94 22.19 -16.54 20.20
C THR A 94 22.43 -17.85 19.45
N PHE A 95 23.48 -17.90 18.62
CA PHE A 95 24.00 -19.15 18.06
C PHE A 95 25.01 -19.77 19.05
N PRO A 96 24.89 -21.06 19.43
CA PRO A 96 26.00 -21.78 20.05
C PRO A 96 26.93 -22.42 18.99
N PRO A 97 28.21 -22.66 19.34
CA PRO A 97 29.30 -22.81 18.38
C PRO A 97 29.67 -24.26 17.99
N SER A 98 30.32 -24.31 16.81
CA SER A 98 31.23 -25.29 16.18
C SER A 98 30.84 -26.76 16.10
#